data_AF-A0A7R9YGJ1-F1
#
_entry.id   AF-A0A7R9YGJ1-F1
#
_cell.length_a   1.000
_cell.length_b   1.000
_cell.length_c   1.000
_cell.angle_alpha   90.00
_cell.angle_beta   90.00
_cell.angle_gamma   90.00
#
_symmetry.space_group_name_H-M   'P 1'
#
loop_
_entity.id
_entity.type
_entity.pdbx_description
1 polymer ?
#
loop_
_entity_poly.entity_id
_entity_poly.type
_entity_poly.pdbx_seq_one_letter_code
_entity_poly.pdbx_strand_id
1 'polypeptide(L)'
;RSRTKAEDVRSMSSPRAAVVLAASKPGATSGPRLDVYAMLTYTAVRNYIEESERRAWALRALGSLLARRVTIHFVLSHTLATLLVFSHFFLVRWTERRAALQPAAPFYWMQRIVPAVEFGAMHTTLFQMALLPISMCRHLITVSGLGNTAWAHFLHIHLGYAVLITLVLASAQFIAFFGVMCQGGVQ
;
A
#
# COMPACT_ATOMS: atom_id res chain seq x y z
N ARG A 1 -0.14 20.24 -35.66
CA ARG A 1 1.27 20.06 -36.11
C ARG A 1 2.18 20.75 -35.10
N SER A 2 2.45 20.15 -33.93
CA SER A 2 3.17 20.81 -32.82
C SER A 2 3.75 19.80 -31.83
N ARG A 3 4.57 18.86 -32.30
CA ARG A 3 5.05 17.73 -31.48
C ARG A 3 6.58 17.56 -31.40
N THR A 4 7.39 18.53 -31.82
CA THR A 4 8.84 18.29 -32.05
C THR A 4 9.80 19.07 -31.14
N LYS A 5 9.35 19.80 -30.11
CA LYS A 5 10.26 20.59 -29.25
C LYS A 5 10.53 20.02 -27.86
N ALA A 6 9.85 18.93 -27.47
CA ALA A 6 9.94 18.36 -26.12
C ALA A 6 10.89 17.16 -26.00
N GLU A 7 11.33 16.56 -27.11
CA GLU A 7 12.28 15.44 -27.09
C GLU A 7 13.74 15.88 -27.01
N ASP A 8 14.06 17.11 -27.42
CA ASP A 8 15.44 17.60 -27.50
C ASP A 8 16.04 17.93 -26.13
N VAL A 9 15.21 18.29 -25.14
CA VAL A 9 15.68 18.63 -23.78
C VAL A 9 15.96 17.38 -22.94
N ARG A 10 15.46 16.21 -23.36
CA ARG A 10 15.68 14.93 -22.64
C ARG A 10 16.97 14.22 -23.05
N SER A 11 17.63 14.64 -24.14
CA SER A 11 18.92 14.06 -24.56
C SER A 11 20.13 14.67 -23.83
N MET A 12 19.97 15.85 -23.20
CA MET A 12 21.05 16.58 -22.51
C MET A 12 21.19 16.29 -21.00
N SER A 13 20.40 15.36 -20.43
CA SER A 13 20.49 15.01 -19.00
C SER A 13 21.31 13.75 -18.72
N SER A 14 21.94 13.16 -19.72
CA SER A 14 22.84 12.03 -19.48
C SER A 14 24.26 12.55 -19.29
N PRO A 15 24.88 12.38 -18.10
CA PRO A 15 26.30 12.71 -17.89
C PRO A 15 27.23 11.96 -18.86
N ARG A 16 26.75 10.88 -19.49
CA ARG A 16 27.45 10.21 -20.60
C ARG A 16 27.65 11.12 -21.82
N ALA A 17 26.68 11.96 -22.18
CA ALA A 17 26.78 12.82 -23.35
C ALA A 17 27.86 13.90 -23.16
N ALA A 18 27.95 14.49 -21.96
CA ALA A 18 28.98 15.48 -21.63
C ALA A 18 30.40 14.87 -21.61
N VAL A 19 30.55 13.65 -21.12
CA VAL A 19 31.84 12.92 -21.10
C VAL A 19 32.28 12.52 -22.51
N VAL A 20 31.35 12.09 -23.38
CA VAL A 20 31.67 11.75 -24.78
C VAL A 20 32.03 13.01 -25.60
N LEU A 21 31.36 14.14 -25.36
CA LEU A 21 31.67 15.41 -26.02
C LEU A 21 33.03 15.99 -25.60
N ALA A 22 33.46 15.79 -24.35
CA ALA A 22 34.79 16.20 -23.90
C ALA A 22 35.93 15.37 -24.53
N ALA A 23 35.65 14.13 -24.94
CA ALA A 23 36.64 13.23 -25.56
C ALA A 23 36.81 13.43 -27.08
N SER A 24 35.94 14.19 -27.76
CA SER A 24 35.88 14.24 -29.23
C SER A 24 36.61 15.42 -29.90
N LYS A 25 37.49 16.16 -29.19
CA LYS A 25 38.33 17.20 -29.80
C LYS A 25 39.80 16.75 -29.91
N PRO A 26 40.21 16.04 -30.98
CA PRO A 26 41.62 15.85 -31.28
C PRO A 26 42.07 17.04 -32.13
N GLY A 27 42.72 18.01 -31.52
CA GLY A 27 43.16 19.21 -32.23
C GLY A 27 44.16 20.03 -31.45
N ALA A 28 45.29 19.46 -31.05
CA ALA A 28 46.56 20.15 -30.87
C ALA A 28 47.64 19.15 -30.45
N THR A 29 48.79 19.23 -31.12
CA THR A 29 50.06 18.60 -30.78
C THR A 29 50.33 18.56 -29.27
N SER A 30 50.32 17.37 -28.65
CA SER A 30 50.72 17.21 -27.25
C SER A 30 51.43 15.87 -27.05
N GLY A 31 52.57 15.90 -26.34
CA GLY A 31 53.42 14.73 -26.16
C GLY A 31 52.77 13.63 -25.29
N PRO A 32 53.38 12.43 -25.22
CA PRO A 32 52.80 11.21 -24.64
C PRO A 32 52.37 11.32 -23.17
N ARG A 33 52.74 12.41 -22.47
CA ARG A 33 52.31 12.69 -21.10
C ARG A 33 50.88 13.24 -21.02
N LEU A 34 50.42 14.06 -21.96
CA LEU A 34 49.08 14.66 -21.91
C LEU A 34 47.97 13.62 -22.11
N ASP A 35 48.19 12.65 -22.99
CA ASP A 35 47.25 11.55 -23.23
C ASP A 35 47.04 10.67 -21.98
N VAL A 36 48.11 10.48 -21.19
CA VAL A 36 48.05 9.73 -19.92
C VAL A 36 47.21 10.47 -18.88
N TYR A 37 47.33 11.79 -18.77
CA TYR A 37 46.49 12.58 -17.85
C TYR A 37 45.02 12.60 -18.29
N ALA A 38 44.73 12.69 -19.58
CA ALA A 38 43.37 12.60 -20.12
C ALA A 38 42.74 11.23 -19.85
N MET A 39 43.50 10.14 -20.00
CA MET A 39 43.04 8.78 -19.71
C MET A 39 42.80 8.56 -18.21
N LEU A 40 43.69 9.05 -17.34
CA LEU A 40 43.54 8.95 -15.88
C LEU A 40 42.33 9.73 -15.36
N THR A 41 42.09 10.94 -15.90
CA THR A 41 40.91 11.74 -15.52
C THR A 41 39.60 11.10 -16.01
N TYR A 42 39.58 10.56 -17.23
CA TYR A 42 38.41 9.83 -17.75
C TYR A 42 38.06 8.61 -16.89
N THR A 43 39.07 7.79 -16.53
CA THR A 43 38.86 6.60 -15.70
C THR A 43 38.41 6.95 -14.28
N ALA A 44 38.97 8.02 -13.69
CA ALA A 44 38.55 8.51 -12.38
C ALA A 44 37.08 8.99 -12.38
N VAL A 45 36.67 9.77 -13.39
CA VAL A 45 35.29 10.25 -13.53
C VAL A 45 34.32 9.10 -13.77
N ARG A 46 34.68 8.14 -14.62
CA ARG A 46 33.86 6.94 -14.86
C ARG A 46 33.65 6.14 -13.58
N ASN A 47 34.72 5.87 -12.83
CA ASN A 47 34.64 5.14 -11.58
C ASN A 47 33.78 5.88 -10.54
N TYR A 48 33.88 7.21 -10.48
CA TYR A 48 33.04 8.04 -9.62
C TYR A 48 31.56 7.96 -9.99
N ILE A 49 31.22 8.02 -11.28
CA ILE A 49 29.83 7.90 -11.75
C ILE A 49 29.28 6.52 -11.42
N GLU A 50 29.99 5.44 -11.75
CA GLU A 50 29.56 4.07 -11.47
C GLU A 50 29.35 3.84 -9.95
N GLU A 51 30.22 4.41 -9.11
CA GLU A 51 30.07 4.35 -7.65
C GLU A 51 28.87 5.17 -7.15
N SER A 52 28.62 6.35 -7.72
CA SER A 52 27.46 7.17 -7.38
C SER A 52 26.14 6.49 -7.77
N GLU A 53 26.10 5.78 -8.91
CA GLU A 53 24.95 5.00 -9.33
C GLU A 53 24.72 3.81 -8.39
N ARG A 54 25.77 3.06 -8.03
CA ARG A 54 25.68 1.97 -7.05
C ARG A 54 25.10 2.45 -5.72
N ARG A 55 25.56 3.60 -5.21
CA ARG A 55 25.03 4.21 -3.97
C ARG A 55 23.59 4.66 -4.13
N ALA A 56 23.22 5.27 -5.25
CA ALA A 56 21.85 5.66 -5.53
C ALA A 56 20.90 4.44 -5.60
N TRP A 57 21.35 3.34 -6.22
CA TRP A 57 20.62 2.07 -6.23
C TRP A 57 20.48 1.48 -4.83
N ALA A 58 21.56 1.47 -4.04
CA ALA A 58 21.55 0.99 -2.66
C ALA A 58 20.59 1.79 -1.78
N LEU A 59 20.60 3.13 -1.87
CA LEU A 59 19.69 4.01 -1.13
C LEU A 59 18.24 3.82 -1.55
N ARG A 60 17.98 3.64 -2.86
CA ARG A 60 16.62 3.32 -3.36
C ARG A 60 16.13 1.97 -2.85
N ALA A 61 16.99 0.95 -2.85
CA ALA A 61 16.67 -0.38 -2.33
C ALA A 61 16.41 -0.34 -0.81
N LEU A 62 17.23 0.40 -0.05
CA LEU A 62 17.05 0.55 1.38
C LEU A 62 15.75 1.32 1.70
N GLY A 63 15.47 2.38 0.94
CA GLY A 63 14.22 3.13 1.04
C GLY A 63 12.98 2.31 0.73
N SER A 64 13.02 1.42 -0.29
CA SER A 64 11.90 0.53 -0.61
C SER A 64 11.67 -0.53 0.46
N LEU A 65 12.74 -1.06 1.07
CA LEU A 65 12.63 -2.01 2.18
C LEU A 65 12.01 -1.38 3.44
N LEU A 66 12.41 -0.14 3.77
CA LEU A 66 11.83 0.62 4.89
C LEU A 66 10.35 0.91 4.65
N ALA A 67 10.00 1.40 3.45
CA ALA A 67 8.61 1.64 3.07
C ALA A 67 7.76 0.37 3.17
N ARG A 68 8.30 -0.78 2.72
CA ARG A 68 7.63 -2.08 2.80
C ARG A 68 7.32 -2.49 4.24
N ARG A 69 8.25 -2.26 5.18
CA ARG A 69 8.03 -2.58 6.60
C ARG A 69 6.90 -1.75 7.20
N VAL A 70 6.87 -0.44 6.97
CA VAL A 70 5.82 0.45 7.49
C VAL A 70 4.45 0.03 6.95
N THR A 71 4.36 -0.28 5.65
CA THR A 71 3.13 -0.79 5.05
C THR A 71 2.68 -2.12 5.67
N ILE A 72 3.59 -3.07 5.86
CA ILE A 72 3.25 -4.37 6.49
C ILE A 72 2.74 -4.16 7.92
N HIS A 73 3.42 -3.34 8.72
CA HIS A 73 2.97 -3.06 10.10
C HIS A 73 1.60 -2.40 10.14
N PHE A 74 1.32 -1.47 9.22
CA PHE A 74 0.01 -0.85 9.10
C PHE A 74 -1.09 -1.87 8.73
N VAL A 75 -0.83 -2.73 7.74
CA VAL A 75 -1.79 -3.76 7.33
C VAL A 75 -2.04 -4.74 8.47
N LEU A 76 -1.00 -5.16 9.18
CA LEU A 76 -1.11 -6.05 10.34
C LEU A 76 -1.86 -5.40 11.50
N SER A 77 -1.58 -4.13 11.82
CA SER A 77 -2.29 -3.43 12.90
C SER A 77 -3.75 -3.16 12.52
N HIS A 78 -4.05 -2.81 11.27
CA HIS A 78 -5.40 -2.59 10.78
C HIS A 78 -6.23 -3.90 10.78
N THR A 79 -5.64 -4.99 10.30
CA THR A 79 -6.29 -6.32 10.33
C THR A 79 -6.54 -6.78 11.76
N LEU A 80 -5.55 -6.62 12.66
CA LEU A 80 -5.72 -6.92 14.08
C LEU A 80 -6.83 -6.08 14.73
N ALA A 81 -6.84 -4.76 14.51
CA ALA A 81 -7.87 -3.87 15.05
C ALA A 81 -9.27 -4.26 14.54
N THR A 82 -9.39 -4.57 13.25
CA THR A 82 -10.64 -5.02 12.64
C THR A 82 -11.11 -6.34 13.26
N LEU A 83 -10.21 -7.30 13.45
CA LEU A 83 -10.53 -8.57 14.11
C LEU A 83 -10.90 -8.40 15.58
N LEU A 84 -10.27 -7.47 16.30
CA LEU A 84 -10.59 -7.18 17.69
C LEU A 84 -12.00 -6.57 17.82
N VAL A 85 -12.32 -5.57 16.99
CA VAL A 85 -13.67 -4.97 16.94
C VAL A 85 -14.70 -6.04 16.59
N PHE A 86 -14.44 -6.84 15.56
CA PHE A 86 -15.31 -7.96 15.18
C PHE A 86 -15.53 -8.92 16.36
N SER A 87 -14.44 -9.41 16.96
CA SER A 87 -14.47 -10.42 18.02
C SER A 87 -15.18 -9.91 19.26
N HIS A 88 -14.97 -8.64 19.64
CA HIS A 88 -15.62 -8.03 20.78
C HIS A 88 -17.15 -8.03 20.62
N PHE A 89 -17.66 -7.45 19.53
CA PHE A 89 -19.11 -7.36 19.30
C PHE A 89 -19.74 -8.73 19.00
N PHE A 90 -19.00 -9.62 18.33
CA PHE A 90 -19.41 -11.01 18.12
C PHE A 90 -19.61 -11.73 19.46
N LEU A 91 -18.63 -11.65 20.36
CA LEU A 91 -18.68 -12.37 21.64
C LEU A 91 -19.78 -11.83 22.56
N VAL A 92 -19.97 -10.50 22.62
CA VAL A 92 -21.06 -9.89 23.38
C VAL A 92 -22.41 -10.43 22.91
N ARG A 93 -22.65 -10.46 21.61
CA ARG A 93 -23.93 -10.95 21.07
C ARG A 93 -24.06 -12.46 21.19
N TRP A 94 -22.96 -13.20 21.10
CA TRP A 94 -22.92 -14.65 21.25
C TRP A 94 -23.33 -15.12 22.64
N THR A 95 -22.89 -14.42 23.70
CA THR A 95 -23.24 -14.75 25.09
C THR A 95 -24.70 -14.43 25.38
N GLU A 96 -25.22 -13.30 24.90
CA GLU A 96 -26.64 -12.93 25.02
C GLU A 96 -27.55 -13.97 24.36
N ARG A 97 -27.24 -14.39 23.13
CA ARG A 97 -28.03 -15.40 22.41
C ARG A 97 -27.98 -16.77 23.07
N ARG A 98 -26.86 -17.13 23.71
CA ARG A 98 -26.76 -18.37 24.49
C ARG A 98 -27.77 -18.42 25.63
N ALA A 99 -28.04 -17.29 26.27
CA ALA A 99 -29.01 -17.21 27.37
C ALA A 99 -30.47 -17.19 26.88
N ALA A 100 -30.72 -16.70 25.66
CA ALA A 100 -32.07 -16.51 25.13
C ALA A 100 -32.62 -17.71 24.32
N LEU A 101 -31.75 -18.51 23.68
CA LEU A 101 -32.19 -19.59 22.79
C LEU A 101 -32.36 -20.91 23.54
N GLN A 102 -33.54 -21.53 23.39
CA GLN A 102 -33.81 -22.88 23.89
C GLN A 102 -33.02 -23.92 23.06
N PRO A 103 -32.40 -24.94 23.67
CA PRO A 103 -31.57 -25.92 22.95
C PRO A 103 -32.32 -26.79 21.92
N ALA A 104 -33.64 -26.88 22.01
CA ALA A 104 -34.47 -27.72 21.14
C ALA A 104 -35.03 -27.00 19.90
N ALA A 105 -34.66 -25.73 19.68
CA ALA A 105 -35.17 -24.97 18.54
C ALA A 105 -34.60 -25.47 17.20
N PRO A 106 -35.41 -25.53 16.13
CA PRO A 106 -34.92 -25.86 14.78
C PRO A 106 -33.88 -24.81 14.35
N PHE A 107 -32.82 -25.25 13.67
CA PHE A 107 -31.70 -24.40 13.25
C PHE A 107 -30.99 -23.63 14.37
N TYR A 108 -30.96 -24.17 15.60
CA TYR A 108 -30.31 -23.58 16.77
C TYR A 108 -28.94 -22.94 16.47
N TRP A 109 -28.06 -23.66 15.77
CA TRP A 109 -26.72 -23.18 15.46
C TRP A 109 -26.70 -22.00 14.50
N MET A 110 -27.56 -21.99 13.48
CA MET A 110 -27.65 -20.89 12.53
C MET A 110 -28.26 -19.64 13.17
N GLN A 111 -29.33 -19.80 13.95
CA GLN A 111 -29.95 -18.72 14.71
C GLN A 111 -29.03 -18.13 15.78
N ARG A 112 -28.01 -18.88 16.20
CA ARG A 112 -27.02 -18.42 17.17
C ARG A 112 -25.82 -17.73 16.51
N ILE A 113 -25.25 -18.33 15.45
CA ILE A 113 -24.05 -17.82 14.77
C ILE A 113 -24.39 -16.59 13.94
N VAL A 114 -25.43 -16.66 13.11
CA VAL A 114 -25.66 -15.62 12.09
C VAL A 114 -25.92 -14.26 12.71
N PRO A 115 -26.80 -14.09 13.71
CA PRO A 115 -27.01 -12.78 14.32
C PRO A 115 -25.77 -12.23 15.03
N ALA A 116 -24.91 -13.10 15.57
CA ALA A 116 -23.67 -12.68 16.21
C ALA A 116 -22.64 -12.19 15.17
N VAL A 117 -22.53 -12.90 14.05
CA VAL A 117 -21.64 -12.50 12.96
C VAL A 117 -22.15 -11.23 12.27
N GLU A 118 -23.45 -11.10 11.99
CA GLU A 118 -24.05 -9.89 11.41
C GLU A 118 -23.77 -8.65 12.27
N PHE A 119 -23.92 -8.79 13.59
CA PHE A 119 -23.65 -7.71 14.52
C PHE A 119 -22.16 -7.30 14.52
N GLY A 120 -21.25 -8.27 14.49
CA GLY A 120 -19.81 -8.02 14.34
C GLY A 120 -19.45 -7.38 12.99
N ALA A 121 -20.08 -7.83 11.90
CA ALA A 121 -19.88 -7.30 10.54
C ALA A 121 -20.37 -5.84 10.42
N MET A 122 -21.50 -5.50 11.05
CA MET A 122 -22.01 -4.13 11.10
C MET A 122 -21.00 -3.19 11.78
N HIS A 123 -20.48 -3.57 12.94
CA HIS A 123 -19.55 -2.73 13.71
C HIS A 123 -18.19 -2.60 13.05
N THR A 124 -17.69 -3.65 12.41
CA THR A 124 -16.47 -3.57 11.61
C THR A 124 -16.64 -2.68 10.38
N THR A 125 -17.79 -2.74 9.72
CA THR A 125 -18.10 -1.84 8.61
C THR A 125 -18.15 -0.38 9.08
N LEU A 126 -18.82 -0.10 10.22
CA LEU A 126 -18.84 1.23 10.82
C LEU A 126 -17.43 1.73 11.18
N PHE A 127 -16.61 0.86 11.77
CA PHE A 127 -15.21 1.18 12.07
C PHE A 127 -14.44 1.56 10.80
N GLN A 128 -14.60 0.82 9.71
CA GLN A 128 -13.93 1.13 8.45
C GLN A 128 -14.46 2.42 7.80
N MET A 129 -15.78 2.69 7.90
CA MET A 129 -16.38 3.94 7.43
C MET A 129 -15.90 5.15 8.25
N ALA A 130 -15.59 4.98 9.53
CA ALA A 130 -14.99 6.02 10.36
C ALA A 130 -13.52 6.30 10.00
N LEU A 131 -12.77 5.28 9.55
CA LEU A 131 -11.36 5.42 9.16
C LEU A 131 -11.17 6.06 7.77
N LEU A 132 -12.13 5.91 6.85
CA LEU A 132 -12.08 6.50 5.51
C LEU A 132 -11.88 8.03 5.51
N PRO A 133 -12.70 8.85 6.21
CA PRO A 133 -12.50 10.30 6.24
C PRO A 133 -11.20 10.70 6.94
N ILE A 134 -10.78 9.93 7.96
CA ILE A 134 -9.51 10.13 8.66
C ILE A 134 -8.32 10.01 7.69
N SER A 135 -8.38 9.08 6.73
CA SER A 135 -7.34 8.90 5.70
C SER A 135 -7.21 10.08 4.71
N MET A 136 -8.20 10.97 4.65
CA MET A 136 -8.21 12.16 3.79
C MET A 136 -7.88 13.45 4.56
N CYS A 137 -7.84 13.42 5.89
CA CYS A 137 -7.50 14.56 6.73
C CYS A 137 -6.00 14.87 6.66
N ARG A 138 -5.60 15.71 5.69
CA ARG A 138 -4.20 16.11 5.44
C ARG A 138 -3.50 16.65 6.69
N HIS A 139 -4.20 17.41 7.52
CA HIS A 139 -3.66 17.98 8.75
C HIS A 139 -3.33 16.90 9.81
N LEU A 140 -4.13 15.85 9.91
CA LEU A 140 -3.86 14.74 10.84
C LEU A 140 -2.60 13.98 10.41
N ILE A 141 -2.48 13.75 9.10
CA ILE A 141 -1.33 13.06 8.50
C ILE A 141 -0.03 13.85 8.70
N THR A 142 -0.06 15.17 8.54
CA THR A 142 1.13 16.02 8.77
C THR A 142 1.56 16.02 10.24
N VAL A 143 0.61 16.06 11.19
CA VAL A 143 0.92 16.02 12.63
C VAL A 143 1.48 14.66 13.05
N SER A 144 0.98 13.57 12.46
CA SER A 144 1.48 12.22 12.73
C SER A 144 2.88 11.92 12.19
N GLY A 145 3.51 12.87 11.47
CA GLY A 145 4.83 12.68 10.87
C GLY A 145 4.82 11.83 9.59
N LEU A 146 3.65 11.42 9.10
CA LEU A 146 3.48 10.62 7.87
C LEU A 146 3.23 11.52 6.64
N GLY A 147 3.85 12.69 6.60
CA GLY A 147 3.64 13.77 5.63
C GLY A 147 3.94 13.44 4.15
N ASN A 148 4.23 12.18 3.82
CA ASN A 148 4.36 11.75 2.44
C ASN A 148 2.97 11.56 1.80
N THR A 149 2.63 12.45 0.88
CA THR A 149 1.36 12.41 0.12
C THR A 149 1.12 11.08 -0.60
N ALA A 150 2.17 10.38 -1.03
CA ALA A 150 2.05 9.06 -1.66
C ALA A 150 1.59 7.99 -0.67
N TRP A 151 2.02 8.09 0.60
CA TRP A 151 1.65 7.13 1.64
C TRP A 151 0.20 7.31 2.08
N ALA A 152 -0.26 8.55 2.20
CA ALA A 152 -1.67 8.87 2.46
C ALA A 152 -2.60 8.31 1.36
N HIS A 153 -2.19 8.44 0.10
CA HIS A 153 -2.97 7.90 -1.01
C HIS A 153 -3.03 6.36 -1.00
N PHE A 154 -1.89 5.72 -0.72
CA PHE A 154 -1.83 4.26 -0.54
C PHE A 154 -2.73 3.78 0.61
N LEU A 155 -2.71 4.48 1.75
CA LEU A 155 -3.57 4.17 2.89
C LEU A 155 -5.06 4.21 2.53
N HIS A 156 -5.48 5.27 1.84
CA HIS A 156 -6.88 5.44 1.45
C HIS A 156 -7.34 4.32 0.52
N ILE A 157 -6.51 3.98 -0.48
CA ILE A 157 -6.79 2.87 -1.40
C ILE A 157 -6.90 1.55 -0.63
N HIS A 158 -5.98 1.29 0.29
CA HIS A 158 -6.00 0.06 1.10
C HIS A 158 -7.27 -0.04 1.97
N LEU A 159 -7.65 1.06 2.64
CA LEU A 159 -8.91 1.12 3.41
C LEU A 159 -10.13 0.89 2.52
N GLY A 160 -10.16 1.47 1.33
CA GLY A 160 -11.24 1.27 0.36
C GLY A 160 -11.39 -0.20 -0.04
N TYR A 161 -10.28 -0.90 -0.30
CA TYR A 161 -10.31 -2.34 -0.57
C TYR A 161 -10.77 -3.15 0.64
N ALA A 162 -10.34 -2.79 1.85
CA ALA A 162 -10.78 -3.47 3.06
C ALA A 162 -12.31 -3.37 3.24
N VAL A 163 -12.89 -2.19 3.02
CA VAL A 163 -14.35 -1.95 3.02
C VAL A 163 -15.07 -2.76 1.95
N LEU A 164 -14.54 -2.80 0.74
CA LEU A 164 -15.16 -3.54 -0.34
C LEU A 164 -15.19 -5.05 -0.03
N ILE A 165 -14.08 -5.59 0.47
CA ILE A 165 -13.99 -7.02 0.83
C ILE A 165 -14.96 -7.36 1.96
N THR A 166 -15.02 -6.56 3.03
CA THR A 166 -15.96 -6.79 4.14
C THR A 166 -17.41 -6.67 3.70
N LEU A 167 -17.74 -5.71 2.83
CA LEU A 167 -19.09 -5.55 2.29
C LEU A 167 -19.51 -6.76 1.44
N VAL A 168 -18.62 -7.26 0.58
CA VAL A 168 -18.89 -8.46 -0.23
C VAL A 168 -19.08 -9.69 0.65
N LEU A 169 -18.22 -9.88 1.67
CA LEU A 169 -18.35 -10.99 2.62
C LEU A 169 -19.66 -10.90 3.43
N ALA A 170 -20.01 -9.72 3.93
CA ALA A 170 -21.27 -9.49 4.65
C ALA A 170 -22.49 -9.77 3.76
N SER A 171 -22.45 -9.32 2.50
CA SER A 171 -23.52 -9.57 1.52
C SER A 171 -23.66 -11.05 1.19
N ALA A 172 -22.55 -11.75 0.96
CA ALA A 172 -22.55 -13.19 0.68
C ALA A 172 -23.11 -13.99 1.86
N GLN A 173 -22.74 -13.61 3.08
CA GLN A 173 -23.27 -14.25 4.28
C GLN A 173 -24.78 -14.03 4.45
N PHE A 174 -25.26 -12.81 4.20
CA PHE A 174 -26.69 -12.50 4.25
C PHE A 174 -27.46 -13.38 3.27
N ILE A 175 -27.01 -13.45 2.01
CA ILE A 175 -27.63 -14.29 0.98
C ILE A 175 -27.59 -15.77 1.39
N ALA A 176 -26.48 -16.26 1.92
CA ALA A 176 -26.37 -17.66 2.37
C ALA A 176 -27.37 -17.98 3.50
N PHE A 177 -27.55 -17.07 4.46
CA PHE A 177 -28.49 -17.28 5.55
C PHE A 177 -29.95 -17.29 5.07
N PHE A 178 -30.37 -16.26 4.33
CA PHE A 178 -31.74 -16.21 3.80
C PHE A 178 -32.00 -17.33 2.80
N GLY A 179 -31.00 -17.73 2.00
CA GLY A 179 -31.10 -18.87 1.09
C GLY A 179 -31.40 -20.18 1.82
N VAL A 180 -30.66 -20.48 2.91
CA VAL A 180 -30.90 -21.68 3.73
C VAL A 180 -32.26 -21.62 4.44
N MET A 181 -32.65 -20.46 4.97
CA MET A 181 -33.94 -20.29 5.64
C MET A 181 -35.12 -20.45 4.67
N CYS A 182 -35.01 -19.96 3.43
CA CYS A 182 -36.04 -20.12 2.41
C CYS A 182 -36.20 -21.57 1.92
N GLN A 183 -35.10 -22.34 1.85
CA GLN A 183 -35.17 -23.77 1.50
C GLN A 183 -35.71 -24.64 2.63
N GLY A 184 -35.48 -24.25 3.89
CA GLY A 184 -35.89 -24.99 5.08
C GLY A 184 -37.40 -24.99 5.37
N GLY A 185 -38.20 -24.16 4.69
CA GLY A 185 -39.67 -24.20 4.76
C GLY A 185 -40.27 -23.88 6.13
N VAL A 186 -39.55 -23.17 7.01
CA VAL A 186 -40.08 -22.75 8.32
C VAL A 186 -40.59 -21.31 8.20
N GLN A 187 -41.88 -21.19 7.89
CA GLN A 187 -42.68 -19.97 8.14
C GLN A 187 -43.17 -19.98 9.58
#